data_AF-A0A945JJ58-F1
#
_entry.id   AF-A0A945JJ58-F1
#
_cell.length_a   1.000
_cell.length_b   1.000
_cell.length_c   1.000
_cell.angle_alpha   90.00
_cell.angle_beta   90.00
_cell.angle_gamma   90.00
#
_symmetry.space_group_name_H-M   'P 1'
#
loop_
_entity.id
_entity.type
_entity.pdbx_description
1 polymer ?
#
loop_
_entity_poly.entity_id
_entity_poly.type
_entity_poly.pdbx_seq_one_letter_code
_entity_poly.pdbx_strand_id
1 'polypeptide(L)' 'MATATRQSDGTYFSYFGEFELDGDVVQHHIEIAADPKLDGTTTRRDVSFEGDKLVLTANPPVLGGPGSKASLVWVKIE' A
#
# COMPACT_ATOMS: atom_id res chain seq x y z
N MET A 1 0.80 -6.11 9.96
CA MET A 1 0.82 -4.64 9.82
C MET A 1 -0.61 -4.17 9.58
N ALA A 2 -1.03 -3.06 10.18
CA ALA A 2 -2.29 -2.39 9.81
C ALA A 2 -1.96 -1.05 9.12
N THR A 3 -2.54 -0.83 7.95
CA THR A 3 -2.43 0.43 7.20
C THR A 3 -3.80 1.07 7.12
N ALA A 4 -3.88 2.38 7.31
CA ALA A 4 -5.09 3.16 7.05
C ALA A 4 -4.73 4.50 6.39
N THR A 5 -5.38 4.83 5.29
CA THR A 5 -5.23 6.11 4.58
C THR A 5 -6.61 6.62 4.20
N ARG A 6 -6.93 7.87 4.55
CA ARG A 6 -8.19 8.51 4.14
C ARG A 6 -8.08 8.94 2.67
N GLN A 7 -9.07 8.59 1.87
CA GLN A 7 -9.17 9.01 0.47
C GLN A 7 -9.90 10.35 0.35
N SER A 8 -9.78 10.99 -0.82
CA SER A 8 -10.38 12.30 -1.11
C SER A 8 -11.92 12.26 -1.15
N ASP A 9 -12.51 11.12 -1.48
CA ASP A 9 -13.96 10.89 -1.49
C ASP A 9 -14.54 10.63 -0.09
N GLY A 10 -13.70 10.66 0.96
CA GLY A 10 -14.10 10.42 2.33
C GLY A 10 -14.10 8.95 2.74
N THR A 11 -13.79 8.02 1.83
CA THR A 11 -13.58 6.61 2.16
C THR A 11 -12.23 6.37 2.83
N TYR A 12 -12.03 5.16 3.35
CA TYR A 12 -10.77 4.74 3.96
C TYR A 12 -10.20 3.57 3.19
N PHE A 13 -8.92 3.68 2.85
CA PHE A 13 -8.10 2.57 2.38
C PHE A 13 -7.43 1.96 3.61
N SER A 14 -7.99 0.88 4.14
CA SER A 14 -7.40 0.18 5.27
C SER A 14 -7.37 -1.33 5.07
N TYR A 15 -6.27 -1.94 5.50
CA TYR A 15 -6.07 -3.38 5.42
C TYR A 15 -5.12 -3.85 6.53
N PHE A 16 -5.22 -5.16 6.82
CA PHE A 16 -4.39 -5.87 7.78
C PHE A 16 -3.84 -7.15 7.16
N GLY A 17 -2.64 -7.51 7.58
CA GLY A 17 -2.02 -8.80 7.32
C GLY A 17 -0.51 -8.75 7.47
N GLU A 18 0.14 -9.85 7.12
CA GLU A 18 1.60 -9.94 7.09
C GLU A 18 2.21 -9.20 5.89
N PHE A 19 3.51 -8.95 5.97
CA PHE A 19 4.27 -8.46 4.83
C PHE A 19 5.65 -9.09 4.79
N GLU A 20 6.18 -9.21 3.59
CA GLU A 20 7.54 -9.63 3.31
C GLU A 20 8.29 -8.52 2.57
N LEU A 21 9.57 -8.37 2.86
CA LEU A 21 10.47 -7.47 2.15
C LEU A 21 11.49 -8.30 1.36
N ASP A 22 11.50 -8.14 0.05
CA ASP A 22 12.45 -8.74 -0.87
C ASP A 22 13.20 -7.63 -1.62
N GLY A 23 14.43 -7.34 -1.19
CA GLY A 23 15.20 -6.23 -1.73
C GLY A 23 14.49 -4.88 -1.59
N ASP A 24 14.19 -4.27 -2.72
CA ASP A 24 13.46 -2.99 -2.85
C ASP A 24 11.97 -3.18 -3.12
N VAL A 25 11.40 -4.35 -2.78
CA VAL A 25 10.00 -4.66 -2.99
C VAL A 25 9.38 -5.14 -1.69
N VAL A 26 8.28 -4.52 -1.28
CA VAL A 26 7.42 -5.03 -0.21
C VAL A 26 6.20 -5.74 -0.79
N GLN A 27 5.92 -6.94 -0.28
CA GLN A 27 4.71 -7.70 -0.57
C GLN A 27 3.82 -7.70 0.67
N HIS A 28 2.61 -7.15 0.56
CA HIS A 28 1.61 -7.20 1.63
C HIS A 28 0.64 -8.33 1.36
N HIS A 29 0.58 -9.32 2.25
CA HIS A 29 -0.40 -10.40 2.21
C HIS A 29 -1.64 -9.94 2.98
N ILE A 30 -2.65 -9.45 2.25
CA ILE A 30 -3.84 -8.87 2.85
C ILE A 30 -4.77 -9.99 3.31
N GLU A 31 -5.00 -10.06 4.61
CA GLU A 31 -5.93 -11.02 5.24
C GLU A 31 -7.33 -10.44 5.39
N ILE A 32 -7.42 -9.13 5.65
CA ILE A 32 -8.69 -8.39 5.81
C ILE A 32 -8.49 -6.97 5.27
N ALA A 33 -9.48 -6.46 4.54
CA ALA A 33 -9.50 -5.08 4.07
C ALA A 33 -10.89 -4.43 4.14
N ALA A 34 -10.92 -3.11 4.24
CA ALA A 34 -12.16 -2.33 4.15
C ALA A 34 -12.72 -2.29 2.73
N ASP A 35 -11.86 -2.37 1.70
CA ASP A 35 -12.28 -2.58 0.31
C ASP A 35 -12.25 -4.10 0.01
N PRO A 36 -13.40 -4.73 -0.30
CA PRO A 36 -13.47 -6.16 -0.59
C PRO A 36 -12.59 -6.61 -1.76
N LYS A 37 -12.18 -5.72 -2.66
CA LYS A 37 -11.29 -6.08 -3.78
C LYS A 37 -9.86 -6.41 -3.35
N LEU A 38 -9.49 -6.04 -2.13
CA LEU A 38 -8.16 -6.29 -1.57
C LEU A 38 -8.11 -7.53 -0.68
N ASP A 39 -9.27 -8.01 -0.25
CA ASP A 39 -9.36 -9.14 0.68
C ASP A 39 -8.74 -10.41 0.08
N GLY A 40 -7.87 -11.08 0.83
CA GLY A 40 -7.10 -12.25 0.38
C GLY A 40 -6.07 -11.99 -0.72
N THR A 41 -5.81 -10.74 -1.10
CA THR A 41 -4.85 -10.41 -2.18
C THR A 41 -3.43 -10.22 -1.66
N THR A 42 -2.44 -10.37 -2.55
CA THR A 42 -1.08 -9.89 -2.28
C THR A 42 -0.82 -8.64 -3.12
N THR A 43 -0.47 -7.53 -2.46
CA THR A 43 -0.07 -6.30 -3.16
C THR A 43 1.44 -6.14 -3.15
N ARG A 44 2.01 -5.88 -4.32
CA ARG A 44 3.45 -5.63 -4.50
C ARG A 44 3.69 -4.13 -4.62
N ARG A 45 4.67 -3.60 -3.88
CA ARG A 45 5.07 -2.19 -3.96
C ARG A 45 6.58 -2.05 -4.01
N ASP A 46 7.07 -1.21 -4.92
CA ASP A 46 8.47 -0.80 -4.94
C ASP A 46 8.73 0.16 -3.78
N VAL A 47 9.85 -0.04 -3.09
CA VAL A 47 10.30 0.68 -1.91
C VAL A 47 11.40 1.66 -2.30
N SER A 48 11.20 2.93 -2.01
CA SER A 48 12.26 3.94 -2.10
C SER A 48 12.23 4.87 -0.89
N PHE A 49 13.35 5.54 -0.65
CA PHE A 49 13.46 6.57 0.39
C PHE A 49 13.75 7.93 -0.26
N GLU A 50 13.00 8.94 0.15
CA GLU A 50 13.17 10.34 -0.25
C GLU A 50 13.41 11.18 1.01
N GLY A 51 14.68 11.33 1.40
CA GLY A 51 15.05 11.96 2.66
C GLY A 51 14.58 11.13 3.86
N ASP A 52 13.68 11.68 4.67
CA ASP A 52 13.08 11.07 5.85
C ASP A 52 11.77 10.29 5.54
N LYS A 53 11.39 10.22 4.27
CA LYS A 53 10.14 9.60 3.82
C LYS A 53 10.37 8.24 3.22
N LEU A 54 9.55 7.27 3.61
CA LEU A 54 9.38 6.00 2.92
C LEU A 54 8.31 6.18 1.83
N VAL A 55 8.66 5.85 0.58
CA VAL A 55 7.76 5.89 -0.57
C VAL A 55 7.51 4.47 -1.06
N LEU A 56 6.25 4.06 -1.07
CA LEU A 56 5.81 2.75 -1.57
C LEU A 56 4.96 2.93 -2.82
N THR A 57 5.39 2.35 -3.95
CA THR A 57 4.76 2.57 -5.25
C THR A 57 4.17 1.28 -5.82
N ALA A 58 2.95 1.32 -6.34
CA ALA A 58 2.35 0.22 -7.10
C ALA A 58 2.05 0.65 -8.55
N ASN A 59 2.44 -0.20 -9.51
CA ASN A 59 2.17 -0.02 -10.94
C ASN A 59 1.97 -1.39 -11.66
N PRO A 60 0.74 -1.75 -12.07
CA PRO A 60 -0.52 -1.05 -11.80
C PRO A 60 -0.97 -1.29 -10.34
N PRO A 61 -1.64 -0.32 -9.69
CA PRO A 61 -2.28 -0.54 -8.41
C PRO A 61 -3.60 -1.31 -8.56
N VAL A 62 -3.92 -2.16 -7.56
CA VAL A 62 -5.14 -3.00 -7.55
C VAL A 62 -6.43 -2.19 -7.71
N LEU A 63 -6.50 -0.99 -7.14
CA LEU A 63 -7.69 -0.13 -7.20
C LEU A 63 -7.64 0.91 -8.34
N GLY A 64 -6.60 0.96 -9.16
CA GLY A 64 -6.46 1.99 -10.20
C GLY A 64 -6.82 1.49 -11.60
N GLY A 65 -7.04 2.44 -12.51
CA GLY A 65 -7.30 2.16 -13.93
C GLY A 65 -6.03 1.82 -14.72
N PRO A 66 -6.17 1.42 -16.01
CA PRO A 66 -5.03 1.14 -16.88
C PRO A 66 -4.01 2.29 -16.93
N GLY A 67 -2.73 1.98 -16.73
CA GLY A 67 -1.64 2.97 -16.73
C GLY A 67 -1.57 3.87 -15.49
N SER A 68 -2.41 3.63 -14.48
CA SER A 68 -2.33 4.37 -13.22
C SER A 68 -1.17 3.90 -12.35
N LYS A 69 -0.72 4.80 -11.48
CA LYS A 69 0.32 4.57 -10.48
C LYS A 69 -0.21 5.09 -9.14
N ALA A 70 -0.02 4.32 -8.07
CA ALA A 70 -0.36 4.77 -6.72
C ALA A 70 0.88 4.78 -5.84
N SER A 71 1.06 5.84 -5.05
CA SER A 71 2.17 5.97 -4.10
C SER A 71 1.63 6.22 -2.70
N LEU A 72 2.16 5.51 -1.72
CA LEU A 72 1.98 5.78 -0.28
C LEU A 72 3.27 6.42 0.23
N VAL A 73 3.15 7.59 0.85
CA VAL A 73 4.29 8.34 1.39
C VAL A 73 4.15 8.37 2.91
N TRP A 74 5.10 7.75 3.60
CA TRP A 74 5.11 7.61 5.04
C TRP A 74 6.23 8.44 5.66
N VAL A 75 5.91 9.08 6.78
CA VAL A 75 6.90 9.67 7.69
C VAL A 75 6.92 8.80 8.94
N LYS A 76 8.11 8.53 9.46
CA LYS A 76 8.26 7.82 10.72
C LYS A 76 7.73 8.71 11.86
N ILE A 77 6.81 8.17 12.65
CA ILE A 77 6.38 8.79 13.91
C ILE A 77 7.39 8.45 15.02
N GLU A 78 7.62 9.38 15.95
CA GLU A 78 8.45 9.18 17.14
C GLU A 78 7.70 8.50 18.28
#